data_AF-A0A965QVA1-F1
#
_entry.id   AF-A0A965QVA1-F1
#
_cell.length_a   1.000
_cell.length_b   1.000
_cell.length_c   1.000
_cell.angle_alpha   90.00
_cell.angle_beta   90.00
_cell.angle_gamma   90.00
#
_symmetry.space_group_name_H-M   'P 1'
#
loop_
_entity.id
_entity.type
_entity.pdbx_description
1 polymer ?
#
loop_
_entity_poly.entity_id
_entity_poly.type
_entity_poly.pdbx_seq_one_letter_code
_entity_poly.pdbx_strand_id
1 'polypeptide(L)'
;MFADDVLRATLTEGEAGCPLQLPLLLADDTIDLVLGDATAATRIAGLDRIEGRPCARLEVPKPDGLLQLWVDRDARVLRRMKVPTDSYAALLSRQSGTPTQVSVVVEFTGAALNADVPAEAFAFQVPDGAARVTRLEPLRAPAALSPLLGRPPDRFLLTDLGGKTVSPDALQGRPAVLEFFFEIVRDADGLVAQALVDNSFPATVILAADGSVADVIRGEHGEIAADVAESLAALAANRPTTQLVRARHDARLRDYRQRLARAAGDGSSQRLPEQVIAPHRQPVRFKLRRAWRAAEVSLPGNVVCLDPARGCAVTRVVALDGWRRVVELDATGSVVGRPAP
;
A
#
# COMPACT_ATOMS: atom_id res chain seq x y z
N MET A 1 -4.03 7.67 -9.12
CA MET A 1 -3.17 7.30 -7.98
C MET A 1 -3.98 7.55 -6.71
N PHE A 2 -4.11 6.58 -5.80
CA PHE A 2 -4.86 6.80 -4.56
C PHE A 2 -4.07 7.78 -3.69
N ALA A 3 -4.69 8.90 -3.29
CA ALA A 3 -4.07 9.88 -2.41
C ALA A 3 -4.09 9.46 -0.93
N ASP A 4 -4.67 8.30 -0.63
CA ASP A 4 -4.85 7.74 0.70
C ASP A 4 -4.07 6.43 0.75
N ASP A 5 -3.05 6.33 1.61
CA ASP A 5 -2.15 5.20 1.70
C ASP A 5 -2.81 3.99 2.33
N VAL A 6 -3.76 4.17 3.24
CA VAL A 6 -4.56 3.07 3.79
C VAL A 6 -5.43 2.46 2.71
N LEU A 7 -6.13 3.29 1.93
CA LEU A 7 -6.93 2.82 0.80
C LEU A 7 -6.03 2.20 -0.27
N ARG A 8 -4.88 2.82 -0.55
CA ARG A 8 -3.86 2.28 -1.47
C ARG A 8 -3.44 0.90 -1.00
N ALA A 9 -2.87 0.77 0.20
CA ALA A 9 -2.38 -0.48 0.77
C ALA A 9 -3.49 -1.53 0.82
N THR A 10 -4.69 -1.19 1.32
CA THR A 10 -5.82 -2.12 1.36
C THR A 10 -6.18 -2.64 -0.03
N LEU A 11 -6.20 -1.77 -1.05
CA LEU A 11 -6.56 -2.14 -2.41
C LEU A 11 -5.42 -2.83 -3.18
N THR A 12 -4.15 -2.53 -2.88
CA THR A 12 -3.00 -3.08 -3.60
C THR A 12 -2.46 -4.35 -2.96
N GLU A 13 -2.47 -4.43 -1.64
CA GLU A 13 -1.83 -5.48 -0.86
C GLU A 13 -2.84 -6.44 -0.22
N GLY A 14 -4.12 -6.07 -0.06
CA GLY A 14 -5.08 -6.89 0.70
C GLY A 14 -4.59 -7.24 2.11
N GLU A 15 -5.32 -8.09 2.84
CA GLU A 15 -4.82 -8.62 4.12
C GLU A 15 -3.83 -9.80 3.95
N ALA A 16 -3.71 -10.34 2.73
CA ALA A 16 -2.94 -11.56 2.43
C ALA A 16 -2.20 -11.51 1.08
N GLY A 17 -1.90 -10.30 0.57
CA GLY A 17 -1.35 -10.08 -0.76
C GLY A 17 -2.41 -9.62 -1.78
N CYS A 18 -1.94 -9.13 -2.93
CA CYS A 18 -2.80 -8.66 -4.02
C CYS A 18 -3.85 -9.75 -4.34
N PRO A 19 -5.15 -9.43 -4.34
CA PRO A 19 -6.21 -10.41 -4.53
C PRO A 19 -6.09 -10.99 -5.94
N LEU A 20 -5.48 -12.18 -6.05
CA LEU A 20 -5.16 -12.84 -7.32
C LEU A 20 -6.36 -12.94 -8.28
N GLN A 21 -7.60 -12.89 -7.78
CA GLN A 21 -8.79 -12.91 -8.64
C GLN A 21 -8.90 -11.67 -9.54
N LEU A 22 -8.55 -10.47 -9.05
CA LEU A 22 -8.71 -9.25 -9.83
C LEU A 22 -7.76 -9.22 -11.03
N PRO A 23 -6.45 -9.48 -10.86
CA PRO A 23 -5.57 -9.72 -12.00
C PRO A 23 -6.13 -10.82 -12.90
N LEU A 24 -6.50 -12.00 -12.36
CA LEU A 24 -6.94 -13.14 -13.18
C LEU A 24 -8.20 -12.84 -14.02
N LEU A 25 -9.00 -11.86 -13.61
CA LEU A 25 -10.19 -11.40 -14.32
C LEU A 25 -9.90 -10.27 -15.32
N LEU A 26 -8.92 -9.40 -15.02
CA LEU A 26 -8.75 -8.12 -15.72
C LEU A 26 -7.49 -8.07 -16.60
N ALA A 27 -6.47 -8.89 -16.32
CA ALA A 27 -5.17 -8.82 -16.98
C ALA A 27 -4.86 -10.06 -17.84
N ASP A 28 -4.46 -9.80 -19.09
CA ASP A 28 -4.16 -10.81 -20.11
C ASP A 28 -2.89 -11.63 -19.79
N ASP A 29 -1.96 -11.06 -19.01
CA ASP A 29 -0.67 -11.62 -18.63
C ASP A 29 -0.65 -12.13 -17.18
N THR A 30 -1.81 -12.27 -16.53
CA THR A 30 -1.85 -12.66 -15.11
C THR A 30 -1.21 -14.00 -14.84
N ILE A 31 -1.31 -14.95 -15.77
CA ILE A 31 -0.65 -16.23 -15.60
C ILE A 31 0.86 -16.03 -15.54
N ASP A 32 1.43 -15.16 -16.37
CA ASP A 32 2.85 -14.83 -16.32
C ASP A 32 3.20 -14.10 -15.02
N LEU A 33 2.34 -13.24 -14.50
CA LEU A 33 2.51 -12.60 -13.19
C LEU A 33 2.51 -13.62 -12.04
N VAL A 34 1.53 -14.53 -12.03
CA VAL A 34 1.39 -15.60 -11.03
C VAL A 34 2.52 -16.61 -11.12
N LEU A 35 3.16 -16.77 -12.28
CA LEU A 35 4.25 -17.72 -12.50
C LEU A 35 5.63 -17.07 -12.52
N GLY A 36 5.74 -15.74 -12.58
CA GLY A 36 6.97 -15.03 -12.93
C GLY A 36 8.15 -15.26 -11.97
N ASP A 37 7.87 -15.44 -10.69
CA ASP A 37 8.85 -15.77 -9.64
C ASP A 37 8.81 -17.26 -9.24
N ALA A 38 8.19 -18.14 -10.03
CA ALA A 38 8.21 -19.57 -9.72
C ALA A 38 9.64 -20.13 -9.74
N THR A 39 10.03 -20.84 -8.69
CA THR A 39 11.38 -21.42 -8.54
C THR A 39 11.54 -22.76 -9.25
N ALA A 40 10.44 -23.35 -9.71
CA ALA A 40 10.40 -24.57 -10.50
C ALA A 40 9.12 -24.64 -11.35
N ALA A 41 9.06 -25.64 -12.24
CA ALA A 41 7.90 -25.84 -13.11
C ALA A 41 6.61 -26.09 -12.30
N THR A 42 5.54 -25.41 -12.70
CA THR A 42 4.21 -25.63 -12.14
C THR A 42 3.72 -27.03 -12.47
N ARG A 43 3.10 -27.71 -11.50
CA ARG A 43 2.58 -29.07 -11.69
C ARG A 43 1.13 -29.20 -11.25
N ILE A 44 0.40 -30.09 -11.91
CA ILE A 44 -0.90 -30.57 -11.43
C ILE A 44 -0.62 -31.67 -10.40
N ALA A 45 -0.83 -31.37 -9.13
CA ALA A 45 -0.50 -32.25 -8.02
C ALA A 45 -1.61 -33.25 -7.68
N GLY A 46 -2.85 -33.00 -8.12
CA GLY A 46 -3.95 -33.92 -7.86
C GLY A 46 -5.31 -33.39 -8.31
N LEU A 47 -6.34 -34.19 -8.02
CA LEU A 47 -7.74 -33.84 -8.19
C LEU A 47 -8.42 -33.84 -6.82
N ASP A 48 -9.02 -32.72 -6.49
CA ASP A 48 -9.77 -32.52 -5.24
C ASP A 48 -11.22 -32.11 -5.56
N ARG A 49 -12.11 -32.15 -4.57
CA ARG A 49 -13.47 -31.60 -4.70
C ARG A 49 -13.63 -30.39 -3.79
N ILE A 50 -13.99 -29.25 -4.38
CA ILE A 50 -14.35 -28.03 -3.65
C ILE A 50 -15.81 -27.74 -3.95
N GLU A 51 -16.65 -27.67 -2.92
CA GLU A 51 -18.12 -27.51 -3.07
C GLU A 51 -18.73 -28.57 -4.00
N GLY A 52 -18.25 -29.81 -3.90
CA GLY A 52 -18.69 -30.93 -4.74
C GLY A 52 -18.14 -30.94 -6.18
N ARG A 53 -17.45 -29.87 -6.60
CA ARG A 53 -16.93 -29.73 -7.97
C ARG A 53 -15.51 -30.24 -8.14
N PRO A 54 -15.21 -30.96 -9.24
CA PRO A 54 -13.87 -31.47 -9.49
C PRO A 54 -12.91 -30.33 -9.80
N CYS A 55 -11.88 -30.19 -8.99
CA CYS A 55 -10.85 -29.16 -9.13
C CYS A 55 -9.49 -29.82 -9.38
N ALA A 56 -8.72 -29.28 -10.32
CA ALA A 56 -7.30 -29.57 -10.44
C ALA A 56 -6.54 -28.77 -9.39
N ARG A 57 -5.74 -29.44 -8.57
CA ARG A 57 -4.82 -28.77 -7.64
C ARG A 57 -3.50 -28.49 -8.36
N LEU A 58 -3.21 -27.22 -8.56
CA LEU A 58 -1.95 -26.74 -9.10
C LEU A 58 -1.01 -26.38 -7.94
N GLU A 59 0.27 -26.71 -8.12
CA GLU A 59 1.33 -26.38 -7.19
C GLU A 59 2.39 -25.55 -7.91
N VAL A 60 2.60 -24.34 -7.40
CA VAL A 60 3.55 -23.36 -7.94
C VAL A 60 4.61 -23.08 -6.85
N PRO A 61 5.80 -23.67 -6.96
CA PRO A 61 6.90 -23.41 -6.03
C PRO A 61 7.35 -21.94 -6.14
N LYS A 62 7.44 -21.24 -5.01
CA LYS A 62 7.85 -19.83 -4.90
C LYS A 62 9.05 -19.69 -3.96
N PRO A 63 9.75 -18.53 -3.97
CA PRO A 63 10.86 -18.29 -3.06
C PRO A 63 10.42 -18.24 -1.59
N ASP A 64 9.16 -17.89 -1.33
CA ASP A 64 8.57 -17.72 0.00
C ASP A 64 7.58 -18.84 0.38
N GLY A 65 7.65 -19.97 -0.32
CA GLY A 65 6.91 -21.19 -0.01
C GLY A 65 6.14 -21.75 -1.19
N LEU A 66 5.08 -22.51 -0.92
CA LEU A 66 4.28 -23.15 -1.97
C LEU A 66 2.93 -22.46 -2.14
N LEU A 67 2.70 -21.91 -3.33
CA LEU A 67 1.37 -21.46 -3.75
C LEU A 67 0.59 -22.66 -4.28
N GLN A 68 -0.61 -22.90 -3.73
CA GLN A 68 -1.51 -23.94 -4.21
C GLN A 68 -2.82 -23.31 -4.71
N LEU A 69 -3.26 -23.74 -5.89
CA LEU A 69 -4.48 -23.24 -6.55
C LEU A 69 -5.42 -24.40 -6.86
N TRP A 70 -6.69 -24.26 -6.52
CA TRP A 70 -7.73 -25.24 -6.88
C TRP A 70 -8.62 -24.66 -7.97
N VAL A 71 -8.41 -25.12 -9.20
CA VAL A 71 -9.13 -24.63 -10.39
C VAL A 71 -10.18 -25.64 -10.80
N ASP A 72 -11.44 -25.22 -10.82
CA ASP A 72 -12.58 -26.01 -11.31
C ASP A 72 -12.31 -26.47 -12.74
N ARG A 73 -12.40 -27.79 -12.99
CA ARG A 73 -12.07 -28.37 -14.29
C ARG A 73 -13.09 -28.08 -15.37
N ASP A 74 -14.32 -27.73 -15.00
CA ASP A 74 -15.38 -27.51 -15.97
C ASP A 74 -15.61 -26.01 -16.14
N ALA A 75 -15.75 -25.30 -15.03
CA ALA A 75 -16.02 -23.86 -15.03
C ALA A 75 -14.75 -23.00 -15.21
N ARG A 76 -13.55 -23.58 -15.08
CA ARG A 76 -12.26 -22.87 -15.16
C ARG A 76 -12.14 -21.71 -14.17
N VAL A 77 -12.74 -21.86 -12.99
CA VAL A 77 -12.73 -20.85 -11.92
C VAL A 77 -11.84 -21.28 -10.77
N LEU A 78 -11.09 -20.33 -10.19
CA LEU A 78 -10.37 -20.56 -8.95
C LEU A 78 -11.37 -20.66 -7.79
N ARG A 79 -11.37 -21.79 -7.06
CA ARG A 79 -12.30 -22.04 -5.94
C ARG A 79 -11.64 -21.99 -4.57
N ARG A 80 -10.35 -22.30 -4.51
CA ARG A 80 -9.54 -22.20 -3.30
C ARG A 80 -8.12 -21.81 -3.68
N MET A 81 -7.46 -21.10 -2.79
CA MET A 81 -6.04 -20.81 -2.85
C MET A 81 -5.42 -20.99 -1.48
N LYS A 82 -4.20 -21.52 -1.44
CA LYS A 82 -3.34 -21.49 -0.26
C LYS A 82 -2.10 -20.69 -0.63
N VAL A 83 -1.90 -19.56 0.03
CA VAL A 83 -0.76 -18.68 -0.27
C VAL A 83 0.52 -19.19 0.41
N PRO A 84 1.70 -18.87 -0.15
CA PRO A 84 2.97 -19.09 0.53
C PRO A 84 3.00 -18.36 1.88
N THR A 85 3.59 -18.96 2.91
CA THR A 85 3.61 -18.40 4.27
C THR A 85 4.98 -18.42 4.93
N ASP A 86 6.05 -18.80 4.22
CA ASP A 86 7.37 -18.99 4.84
C ASP A 86 7.95 -17.64 5.28
N SER A 87 7.80 -16.61 4.45
CA SER A 87 8.17 -15.22 4.76
C SER A 87 7.42 -14.68 5.98
N TYR A 88 6.12 -14.95 6.07
CA TYR A 88 5.29 -14.54 7.21
C TYR A 88 5.64 -15.31 8.49
N ALA A 89 5.89 -16.62 8.40
CA ALA A 89 6.36 -17.42 9.53
C ALA A 89 7.72 -16.94 10.06
N ALA A 90 8.64 -16.55 9.17
CA ALA A 90 9.92 -15.95 9.54
C ALA A 90 9.76 -14.58 10.22
N LEU A 91 8.78 -13.77 9.80
CA LEU A 91 8.43 -12.52 10.47
C LEU A 91 7.90 -12.77 11.90
N LEU A 92 6.91 -13.66 12.05
CA LEU A 92 6.35 -14.02 13.36
C LEU A 92 7.41 -14.60 14.31
N SER A 93 8.33 -15.41 13.77
CA SER A 93 9.43 -16.00 14.54
C SER A 93 10.32 -14.94 15.20
N ARG A 94 10.53 -13.79 14.53
CA ARG A 94 11.31 -12.66 15.06
C ARG A 94 10.57 -11.87 16.14
N GLN A 95 9.24 -11.84 16.10
CA GLN A 95 8.43 -11.00 16.98
C GLN A 95 7.89 -11.73 18.21
N SER A 96 7.53 -13.01 18.09
CA SER A 96 6.76 -13.71 19.11
C SER A 96 7.15 -15.19 19.29
N GLY A 97 8.30 -15.59 18.74
CA GLY A 97 8.79 -16.97 18.76
C GLY A 97 8.30 -17.80 17.57
N THR A 98 8.98 -18.94 17.33
CA THR A 98 8.76 -19.76 16.14
C THR A 98 7.37 -20.42 16.15
N PRO A 99 6.47 -20.09 15.21
CA PRO A 99 5.19 -20.76 15.11
C PRO A 99 5.39 -22.22 14.69
N THR A 100 4.57 -23.13 15.23
CA THR A 100 4.60 -24.55 14.85
C THR A 100 4.07 -24.78 13.44
N GLN A 101 3.10 -23.97 13.03
CA GLN A 101 2.52 -24.01 11.69
C GLN A 101 1.86 -22.67 11.38
N VAL A 102 2.06 -22.19 10.15
CA VAL A 102 1.35 -21.03 9.58
C VAL A 102 0.73 -21.47 8.27
N SER A 103 -0.53 -21.09 8.04
CA SER A 103 -1.25 -21.41 6.81
C SER A 103 -2.32 -20.36 6.59
N VAL A 104 -2.36 -19.81 5.38
CA VAL A 104 -3.41 -18.90 4.95
C VAL A 104 -4.11 -19.51 3.75
N VAL A 105 -5.41 -19.77 3.92
CA VAL A 105 -6.27 -20.38 2.91
C VAL A 105 -7.40 -19.41 2.58
N VAL A 106 -7.58 -19.14 1.30
CA VAL A 106 -8.65 -18.31 0.77
C VAL A 106 -9.63 -19.22 0.05
N GLU A 107 -10.90 -19.21 0.48
CA GLU A 107 -11.98 -19.95 -0.18
C GLU A 107 -12.89 -18.98 -0.94
N PHE A 108 -13.12 -19.28 -2.22
CA PHE A 108 -14.02 -18.50 -3.07
C PHE A 108 -15.38 -19.19 -3.09
N THR A 109 -16.12 -19.03 -1.99
CA THR A 109 -17.44 -19.64 -1.81
C THR A 109 -18.38 -19.22 -2.93
N GLY A 110 -19.01 -20.19 -3.58
CA GLY A 110 -19.91 -19.92 -4.70
C GLY A 110 -19.22 -19.31 -5.93
N ALA A 111 -17.89 -19.47 -6.08
CA ALA A 111 -17.16 -18.94 -7.21
C ALA A 111 -17.80 -19.35 -8.54
N ALA A 112 -18.12 -18.34 -9.33
CA ALA A 112 -18.68 -18.46 -10.65
C ALA A 112 -18.20 -17.28 -11.49
N LEU A 113 -17.81 -17.57 -12.73
CA LEU A 113 -17.71 -16.52 -13.73
C LEU A 113 -19.12 -16.19 -14.20
N ASN A 114 -19.36 -14.91 -14.46
CA ASN A 114 -20.54 -14.46 -15.18
C ASN A 114 -21.89 -14.69 -14.46
N ALA A 115 -21.87 -14.74 -13.14
CA ALA A 115 -23.10 -14.79 -12.35
C ALA A 115 -23.80 -13.42 -12.33
N ASP A 116 -25.14 -13.40 -12.36
CA ASP A 116 -25.89 -12.18 -12.08
C ASP A 116 -25.70 -11.86 -10.61
N VAL A 117 -24.91 -10.83 -10.35
CA VAL A 117 -24.73 -10.32 -9.01
C VAL A 117 -25.91 -9.39 -8.74
N PRO A 118 -26.79 -9.73 -7.78
CA PRO A 118 -27.95 -8.88 -7.51
C PRO A 118 -27.50 -7.47 -7.12
N ALA A 119 -28.26 -6.44 -7.51
CA ALA A 119 -27.88 -5.05 -7.27
C ALA A 119 -27.65 -4.77 -5.78
N GLU A 120 -28.38 -5.47 -4.89
CA GLU A 120 -28.19 -5.42 -3.44
C GLU A 120 -26.80 -5.87 -2.97
N ALA A 121 -26.09 -6.74 -3.70
CA ALA A 121 -24.72 -7.10 -3.35
C ALA A 121 -23.71 -5.94 -3.57
N PHE A 122 -24.10 -4.93 -4.35
CA PHE A 122 -23.38 -3.66 -4.50
C PHE A 122 -24.04 -2.52 -3.73
N ALA A 123 -25.13 -2.78 -3.00
CA ALA A 123 -25.79 -1.75 -2.22
C ALA A 123 -24.92 -1.39 -1.03
N PHE A 124 -24.29 -0.21 -1.12
CA PHE A 124 -23.61 0.40 -0.01
C PHE A 124 -24.60 1.30 0.74
N GLN A 125 -25.02 0.88 1.93
CA GLN A 125 -25.75 1.76 2.84
C GLN A 125 -24.75 2.62 3.58
N VAL A 126 -24.70 3.90 3.23
CA VAL A 126 -23.94 4.91 3.97
C VAL A 126 -24.50 4.93 5.39
N PRO A 127 -23.70 4.59 6.43
CA PRO A 127 -24.19 4.58 7.80
C PRO A 127 -24.71 5.96 8.21
N ASP A 128 -25.77 6.01 9.02
CA ASP A 128 -26.29 7.26 9.56
C ASP A 128 -25.19 8.02 10.31
N GLY A 129 -25.02 9.31 9.98
CA GLY A 129 -23.96 10.15 10.54
C GLY A 129 -22.60 10.02 9.84
N ALA A 130 -22.46 9.18 8.81
CA ALA A 130 -21.24 9.15 8.01
C ALA A 130 -21.06 10.47 7.25
N ALA A 131 -19.90 11.11 7.44
CA ALA A 131 -19.54 12.33 6.76
C ALA A 131 -18.71 12.04 5.50
N ARG A 132 -18.95 12.79 4.42
CA ARG A 132 -18.06 12.78 3.25
C ARG A 132 -16.73 13.41 3.64
N VAL A 133 -15.67 12.62 3.59
CA VAL A 133 -14.29 13.08 3.81
C VAL A 133 -13.52 13.07 2.50
N THR A 134 -12.51 13.93 2.39
CA THR A 134 -11.58 13.94 1.24
C THR A 134 -10.46 12.91 1.39
N ARG A 135 -10.26 12.35 2.59
CA ARG A 135 -9.28 11.31 2.94
C ARG A 135 -9.84 10.43 4.07
N LEU A 136 -9.64 9.12 4.00
CA LEU A 136 -10.04 8.16 5.04
C LEU A 136 -9.02 8.08 6.17
N GLU A 137 -7.76 8.37 5.87
CA GLU A 137 -6.72 8.43 6.89
C GLU A 137 -7.04 9.47 7.97
N PRO A 138 -6.87 9.11 9.24
CA PRO A 138 -6.88 10.11 10.30
C PRO A 138 -5.78 11.13 10.02
N LEU A 139 -6.10 12.40 10.24
CA LEU A 139 -5.09 13.46 10.26
C LEU A 139 -4.01 13.05 11.26
N ARG A 140 -2.77 12.90 10.80
CA ARG A 140 -1.63 12.62 11.68
C ARG A 140 -1.12 13.94 12.24
N ALA A 141 -0.96 13.98 13.56
CA ALA A 141 -0.28 15.11 14.19
C ALA A 141 1.18 15.16 13.68
N PRO A 142 1.76 16.36 13.50
CA PRO A 142 3.18 16.49 13.22
C PRO A 142 4.00 15.78 14.30
N ALA A 143 5.07 15.11 13.90
CA ALA A 143 5.99 14.46 14.85
C ALA A 143 6.59 15.50 15.81
N ALA A 144 6.77 15.10 17.06
CA ALA A 144 7.43 15.95 18.04
C ALA A 144 8.86 16.27 17.58
N LEU A 145 9.32 17.48 17.92
CA LEU A 145 10.70 17.89 17.67
C LEU A 145 11.70 16.95 18.35
N SER A 146 12.77 16.60 17.64
CA SER A 146 13.83 15.78 18.21
C SER A 146 14.49 16.49 19.40
N PRO A 147 14.74 15.79 20.52
CA PRO A 147 15.48 16.35 21.66
C PRO A 147 16.95 16.63 21.32
N LEU A 148 17.45 16.10 20.19
CA LEU A 148 18.82 16.29 19.73
C LEU A 148 19.04 17.60 18.96
N LEU A 149 17.98 18.36 18.63
CA LEU A 149 18.13 19.59 17.84
C LEU A 149 19.14 20.56 18.49
N GLY A 150 20.19 20.89 17.74
CA GLY A 150 21.31 21.74 18.16
C GLY A 150 22.30 21.05 19.11
N ARG A 151 22.24 19.73 19.27
CA ARG A 151 23.12 18.93 20.12
C ARG A 151 23.86 17.90 19.28
N PRO A 152 25.09 17.50 19.66
CA PRO A 152 25.72 16.34 19.05
C PRO A 152 24.87 15.08 19.36
N PRO A 153 24.73 14.15 18.40
CA PRO A 153 24.14 12.86 18.69
C PRO A 153 25.09 12.00 19.53
N ASP A 154 24.55 10.94 20.13
CA ASP A 154 25.39 9.90 20.72
C ASP A 154 26.30 9.27 19.66
N ARG A 155 27.40 8.65 20.12
CA ARG A 155 28.33 7.96 19.21
C ARG A 155 27.61 6.84 18.49
N PHE A 156 27.71 6.84 17.17
CA PHE A 156 27.26 5.75 16.31
C PHE A 156 28.37 5.29 15.38
N LEU A 157 28.27 4.05 14.92
CA LEU A 157 29.15 3.47 13.92
C LEU A 157 28.29 2.83 12.84
N LEU A 158 28.40 3.34 11.62
CA LEU A 158 27.77 2.78 10.43
C LEU A 158 28.85 2.14 9.55
N THR A 159 28.46 1.22 8.66
CA THR A 159 29.36 0.62 7.67
C THR A 159 28.83 0.86 6.27
N ASP A 160 29.58 1.60 5.46
CA ASP A 160 29.21 1.91 4.07
C ASP A 160 29.29 0.68 3.15
N LEU A 161 28.82 0.81 1.90
CA LEU A 161 28.81 -0.28 0.92
C LEU A 161 30.20 -0.88 0.64
N GLY A 162 31.28 -0.12 0.85
CA GLY A 162 32.67 -0.56 0.72
C GLY A 162 33.28 -1.15 1.99
N GLY A 163 32.50 -1.28 3.08
CA GLY A 163 32.99 -1.80 4.36
C GLY A 163 33.71 -0.76 5.21
N LYS A 164 33.69 0.52 4.84
CA LYS A 164 34.31 1.58 5.61
C LYS A 164 33.39 2.03 6.74
N THR A 165 33.96 2.17 7.93
CA THR A 165 33.26 2.73 9.09
C THR A 165 32.97 4.22 8.88
N VAL A 166 31.74 4.63 9.15
CA VAL A 166 31.27 6.00 9.18
C VAL A 166 30.81 6.31 10.61
N SER A 167 31.45 7.30 11.24
CA SER A 167 31.16 7.78 12.59
C SER A 167 30.76 9.26 12.55
N PRO A 168 30.17 9.82 13.64
CA PRO A 168 29.96 11.27 13.74
C PRO A 168 31.23 12.08 13.45
N ASP A 169 32.36 11.65 14.02
CA ASP A 169 33.65 12.31 13.85
C ASP A 169 34.10 12.33 12.37
N ALA A 170 33.81 11.26 11.62
CA ALA A 170 34.13 11.18 10.19
C ALA A 170 33.24 12.09 9.32
N LEU A 171 32.11 12.58 9.85
CA LEU A 171 31.17 13.46 9.16
C LEU A 171 31.40 14.95 9.48
N GLN A 172 32.28 15.28 10.44
CA GLN A 172 32.59 16.67 10.79
C GLN A 172 33.26 17.45 9.64
N GLY A 173 33.19 18.77 9.73
CA GLY A 173 33.77 19.72 8.77
C GLY A 173 32.89 20.04 7.58
N ARG A 174 31.76 19.34 7.40
CA ARG A 174 30.75 19.63 6.38
C ARG A 174 29.35 19.22 6.84
N PRO A 175 28.28 19.87 6.38
CA PRO A 175 26.94 19.35 6.57
C PRO A 175 26.81 17.94 5.99
N ALA A 176 26.09 17.06 6.67
CA ALA A 176 25.80 15.70 6.22
C ALA A 176 24.30 15.42 6.31
N VAL A 177 23.79 14.63 5.36
CA VAL A 177 22.39 14.17 5.36
C VAL A 177 22.40 12.65 5.47
N LEU A 178 21.69 12.14 6.47
CA LEU A 178 21.52 10.72 6.71
C LEU A 178 20.05 10.37 6.49
N GLU A 179 19.79 9.42 5.61
CA GLU A 179 18.43 9.02 5.24
C GLU A 179 18.15 7.57 5.65
N PHE A 180 17.03 7.36 6.31
CA PHE A 180 16.62 6.10 6.94
C PHE A 180 15.30 5.65 6.31
N PHE A 181 15.34 4.63 5.46
CA PHE A 181 14.18 4.15 4.68
C PHE A 181 13.52 2.88 5.23
N PHE A 182 14.25 2.06 5.99
CA PHE A 182 13.81 0.78 6.55
C PHE A 182 14.71 0.42 7.75
N GLU A 183 14.35 -0.61 8.53
CA GLU A 183 15.26 -1.21 9.52
C GLU A 183 16.57 -1.60 8.81
N ILE A 184 17.63 -0.83 9.05
CA ILE A 184 18.87 -0.92 8.28
C ILE A 184 19.53 -2.27 8.61
N VAL A 185 19.66 -3.15 7.62
CA VAL A 185 20.37 -4.45 7.75
C VAL A 185 21.83 -4.31 8.25
N ARG A 186 22.37 -3.08 8.16
CA ARG A 186 23.74 -2.70 8.57
C ARG A 186 23.81 -1.97 9.91
N ASP A 187 22.67 -1.79 10.58
CA ASP A 187 22.55 -1.39 11.98
C ASP A 187 21.88 -2.57 12.71
N ALA A 188 22.60 -3.68 12.78
CA ALA A 188 22.04 -4.97 13.20
C ALA A 188 21.44 -4.93 14.63
N ASP A 189 21.97 -4.04 15.47
CA ASP A 189 21.52 -3.83 16.84
C ASP A 189 20.51 -2.65 16.95
N GLY A 190 20.19 -1.97 15.86
CA GLY A 190 19.26 -0.83 15.80
C GLY A 190 19.74 0.41 16.58
N LEU A 191 21.02 0.47 16.94
CA LEU A 191 21.56 1.48 17.85
C LEU A 191 21.60 2.86 17.21
N VAL A 192 21.86 2.94 15.90
CA VAL A 192 21.93 4.23 15.19
C VAL A 192 20.53 4.79 14.99
N ALA A 193 19.59 3.92 14.59
CA ALA A 193 18.19 4.30 14.46
C ALA A 193 17.59 4.77 15.80
N GLN A 194 17.87 4.04 16.87
CA GLN A 194 17.44 4.42 18.22
C GLN A 194 18.08 5.75 18.63
N ALA A 195 19.39 5.91 18.44
CA ALA A 195 20.12 7.11 18.86
C ALA A 195 19.70 8.37 18.10
N LEU A 196 19.36 8.29 16.81
CA LEU A 196 19.12 9.47 15.98
C LEU A 196 17.64 9.77 15.73
N VAL A 197 16.83 8.73 15.54
CA VAL A 197 15.44 8.88 15.04
C VAL A 197 14.41 8.17 15.91
N ASP A 198 14.82 7.59 17.05
CA ASP A 198 13.92 6.87 17.97
C ASP A 198 13.06 5.83 17.24
N ASN A 199 13.70 5.03 16.38
CA ASN A 199 13.09 4.01 15.53
C ASN A 199 11.92 4.50 14.65
N SER A 200 11.87 5.80 14.36
CA SER A 200 10.88 6.37 13.45
C SER A 200 11.39 6.25 12.01
N PHE A 201 10.65 5.52 11.17
CA PHE A 201 10.95 5.37 9.74
C PHE A 201 9.72 5.70 8.87
N PRO A 202 9.92 6.26 7.66
CA PRO A 202 11.18 6.81 7.17
C PRO A 202 11.59 8.06 7.94
N ALA A 203 12.88 8.39 7.94
CA ALA A 203 13.39 9.62 8.56
C ALA A 203 14.63 10.18 7.86
N THR A 204 14.84 11.49 7.97
CA THR A 204 16.02 12.20 7.49
C THR A 204 16.64 12.99 8.63
N VAL A 205 17.94 12.81 8.86
CA VAL A 205 18.71 13.54 9.86
C VAL A 205 19.74 14.40 9.15
N ILE A 206 19.77 15.68 9.48
CA ILE A 206 20.76 16.62 8.95
C ILE A 206 21.73 16.96 10.07
N LEU A 207 23.01 16.72 9.85
CA LEU A 207 24.09 17.12 10.73
C LEU A 207 24.74 18.41 10.21
N ALA A 208 25.02 19.34 11.11
CA ALA A 208 25.82 20.53 10.82
C ALA A 208 27.32 20.17 10.74
N ALA A 209 28.13 21.10 10.24
CA ALA A 209 29.58 20.89 10.10
C ALA A 209 30.32 20.67 11.43
N ASP A 210 29.76 21.15 12.54
CA ASP A 210 30.27 20.92 13.90
C ASP A 210 29.83 19.55 14.50
N GLY A 211 29.08 18.75 13.73
CA GLY A 211 28.55 17.45 14.15
C GLY A 211 27.25 17.53 14.95
N SER A 212 26.71 18.72 15.22
CA SER A 212 25.40 18.86 15.88
C SER A 212 24.24 18.49 14.95
N VAL A 213 23.13 18.00 15.51
CA VAL A 213 21.91 17.71 14.75
C VAL A 213 21.22 19.02 14.39
N ALA A 214 21.24 19.36 13.11
CA ALA A 214 20.61 20.55 12.57
C ALA A 214 19.10 20.36 12.35
N ASP A 215 18.68 19.17 11.95
CA ASP A 215 17.27 18.85 11.68
C ASP A 215 16.99 17.34 11.79
N VAL A 216 15.76 16.98 12.13
CA VAL A 216 15.25 15.61 12.08
C VAL A 216 13.83 15.64 11.51
N ILE A 217 13.67 15.07 10.32
CA ILE A 217 12.41 15.01 9.58
C ILE A 217 11.93 13.56 9.66
N ARG A 218 10.69 13.33 10.13
CA ARG A 218 10.14 11.99 10.37
C ARG A 218 8.86 11.75 9.57
N GLY A 219 8.70 10.52 9.11
CA GLY A 219 7.54 10.04 8.40
C GLY A 219 7.48 10.56 6.96
N GLU A 220 6.31 10.38 6.35
CA GLU A 220 6.04 10.75 4.97
C GLU A 220 5.18 12.01 4.97
N HIS A 221 5.73 13.12 4.46
CA HIS A 221 4.95 14.30 4.14
C HIS A 221 5.45 14.93 2.84
N GLY A 222 4.56 15.60 2.11
CA GLY A 222 4.86 16.16 0.78
C GLY A 222 5.85 17.33 0.75
N GLU A 223 6.52 17.64 1.87
CA GLU A 223 7.43 18.79 2.01
C GLU A 223 8.87 18.37 2.38
N ILE A 224 9.18 17.07 2.46
CA ILE A 224 10.51 16.59 2.91
C ILE A 224 11.65 17.22 2.07
N ALA A 225 11.51 17.24 0.75
CA ALA A 225 12.54 17.81 -0.13
C ALA A 225 12.74 19.32 0.11
N ALA A 226 11.65 20.06 0.30
CA ALA A 226 11.70 21.49 0.61
C ALA A 226 12.36 21.72 1.98
N ASP A 227 12.02 20.88 2.96
CA ASP A 227 12.56 20.96 4.31
C ASP A 227 14.07 20.72 4.37
N VAL A 228 14.55 19.71 3.65
CA VAL A 228 15.98 19.41 3.53
C VAL A 228 16.69 20.58 2.86
N ALA A 229 16.16 21.08 1.75
CA ALA A 229 16.73 22.21 1.02
C ALA A 229 16.83 23.47 1.90
N GLU A 230 15.80 23.79 2.67
CA GLU A 230 15.78 24.96 3.55
C GLU A 230 16.79 24.84 4.69
N SER A 231 16.87 23.67 5.34
CA SER A 231 17.84 23.41 6.40
C SER A 231 19.28 23.47 5.89
N LEU A 232 19.57 22.89 4.72
CA LEU A 232 20.89 22.98 4.10
C LEU A 232 21.25 24.42 3.69
N ALA A 233 20.28 25.19 3.17
CA ALA A 233 20.49 26.60 2.84
C ALA A 233 20.75 27.45 4.08
N ALA A 234 20.09 27.15 5.21
CA ALA A 234 20.38 27.79 6.49
C ALA A 234 21.81 27.48 6.96
N LEU A 235 22.24 26.22 6.91
CA LEU A 235 23.60 25.81 7.27
C LEU A 235 24.66 26.46 6.36
N ALA A 236 24.44 26.49 5.04
CA ALA A 236 25.35 27.13 4.10
C ALA A 236 25.50 28.64 4.36
N ALA A 237 24.47 29.29 4.88
CA ALA A 237 24.48 30.68 5.30
C ALA A 237 24.96 30.89 6.76
N ASN A 238 25.47 29.85 7.43
CA ASN A 238 25.84 29.85 8.86
C ASN A 238 24.71 30.34 9.79
N ARG A 239 23.44 30.08 9.43
CA ARG A 239 22.28 30.42 10.24
C ARG A 239 21.88 29.22 11.12
N PRO A 240 21.47 29.45 12.39
CA PRO A 240 21.01 28.39 13.26
C PRO A 240 19.70 27.78 12.73
N THR A 241 19.68 26.45 12.57
CA THR A 241 18.49 25.72 12.07
C THR A 241 17.45 25.47 13.14
N THR A 242 17.80 25.52 14.43
CA THR A 242 16.87 25.20 15.53
C THR A 242 15.62 26.09 15.55
N GLN A 243 15.76 27.38 15.27
CA GLN A 243 14.63 28.31 15.15
C GLN A 243 13.79 28.02 13.90
N LEU A 244 14.45 27.70 12.79
CA LEU A 244 13.79 27.32 11.54
C LEU A 244 12.92 26.06 11.72
N VAL A 245 13.48 25.01 12.30
CA VAL A 245 12.79 23.73 12.56
C VAL A 245 11.59 23.94 13.48
N ARG A 246 11.75 24.73 14.56
CA ARG A 246 10.65 25.08 15.46
C ARG A 246 9.54 25.84 14.75
N ALA A 247 9.88 26.84 13.92
CA ALA A 247 8.90 27.62 13.18
C ALA A 247 8.08 26.75 12.21
N ARG A 248 8.73 25.83 11.49
CA ARG A 248 8.05 24.85 10.62
C ARG A 248 7.13 23.93 11.39
N HIS A 249 7.62 23.34 12.49
CA HIS A 249 6.81 22.49 13.35
C HIS A 249 5.58 23.23 13.88
N ASP A 250 5.74 24.45 14.38
CA ASP A 250 4.63 25.25 14.89
C ASP A 250 3.61 25.61 13.80
N ALA A 251 4.08 25.90 12.58
CA ALA A 251 3.22 26.12 11.43
C ALA A 251 2.39 24.87 11.09
N ARG A 252 3.03 23.71 11.01
CA ARG A 252 2.35 22.42 10.77
C ARG A 252 1.38 22.05 11.88
N LEU A 253 1.74 22.31 13.13
CA LEU A 253 0.87 22.02 14.27
C LEU A 253 -0.37 22.93 14.26
N ARG A 254 -0.23 24.19 13.85
CA ARG A 254 -1.37 25.09 13.64
C ARG A 254 -2.27 24.59 12.50
N ASP A 255 -1.70 24.25 11.35
CA ASP A 255 -2.46 23.73 10.21
C ASP A 255 -3.18 22.42 10.57
N TYR A 256 -2.50 21.48 11.22
CA TYR A 256 -3.09 20.25 11.75
C TYR A 256 -4.29 20.54 12.67
N ARG A 257 -4.14 21.44 13.65
CA ARG A 257 -5.24 21.83 14.55
C ARG A 257 -6.41 22.46 13.80
N GLN A 258 -6.14 23.30 12.80
CA GLN A 258 -7.20 23.90 11.96
C GLN A 258 -7.94 22.84 11.14
N ARG A 259 -7.22 21.88 10.55
CA ARG A 259 -7.83 20.76 9.82
C ARG A 259 -8.65 19.87 10.74
N LEU A 260 -8.14 19.58 11.93
CA LEU A 260 -8.85 18.79 12.93
C LEU A 260 -10.14 19.49 13.38
N ALA A 261 -10.09 20.80 13.64
CA ALA A 261 -11.28 21.58 13.98
C ALA A 261 -12.31 21.60 12.85
N ARG A 262 -11.87 21.75 11.58
CA ARG A 262 -12.76 21.66 10.41
C ARG A 262 -13.37 20.27 10.24
N ALA A 263 -12.59 19.22 10.48
CA ALA A 263 -13.03 17.83 10.35
C ALA A 263 -14.00 17.42 11.46
N ALA A 264 -13.83 17.95 12.68
CA ALA A 264 -14.73 17.70 13.79
C ALA A 264 -16.14 18.26 13.54
N GLY A 265 -16.27 19.35 12.78
CA GLY A 265 -17.54 20.06 12.56
C GLY A 265 -18.24 20.45 13.87
N ASP A 266 -19.53 20.79 13.79
CA ASP A 266 -20.41 20.94 14.96
C ASP A 266 -21.06 19.60 15.37
N GLY A 267 -20.71 18.51 14.68
CA GLY A 267 -21.39 17.23 14.77
C GLY A 267 -20.88 16.37 15.92
N SER A 268 -21.77 16.01 16.85
CA SER A 268 -21.52 14.95 17.81
C SER A 268 -21.21 13.65 17.06
N SER A 269 -20.06 13.03 17.34
CA SER A 269 -19.74 11.70 16.83
C SER A 269 -20.76 10.67 17.35
N GLN A 270 -21.79 10.38 16.56
CA GLN A 270 -22.69 9.27 16.85
C GLN A 270 -21.97 7.97 16.53
N ARG A 271 -22.02 7.02 17.47
CA ARG A 271 -21.55 5.66 17.27
C ARG A 271 -22.42 5.04 16.18
N LEU A 272 -21.81 4.62 15.06
CA LEU A 272 -22.55 4.01 13.97
C LEU A 272 -23.32 2.77 14.48
N PRO A 273 -24.59 2.59 14.11
CA PRO A 273 -25.34 1.38 14.46
C PRO A 273 -24.66 0.16 13.83
N GLU A 274 -24.68 -0.96 14.58
CA GLU A 274 -24.16 -2.24 14.11
C GLU A 274 -24.92 -2.67 12.84
N GLN A 275 -24.21 -2.80 11.72
CA GLN A 275 -24.83 -3.20 10.45
C GLN A 275 -25.17 -4.70 10.47
N VAL A 276 -26.45 -5.01 10.28
CA VAL A 276 -26.94 -6.38 10.06
C VAL A 276 -26.79 -6.73 8.58
N ILE A 277 -25.86 -7.63 8.27
CA ILE A 277 -25.65 -8.12 6.90
C ILE A 277 -26.85 -8.99 6.48
N ALA A 278 -27.45 -8.69 5.33
CA ALA A 278 -28.58 -9.45 4.81
C ALA A 278 -28.21 -10.91 4.48
N PRO A 279 -29.09 -11.89 4.72
CA PRO A 279 -28.84 -13.29 4.40
C PRO A 279 -28.73 -13.52 2.88
N HIS A 280 -27.70 -14.28 2.51
CA HIS A 280 -27.30 -14.59 1.14
C HIS A 280 -28.43 -15.22 0.28
N ARG A 281 -28.57 -14.77 -0.97
CA ARG A 281 -29.48 -15.35 -1.99
C ARG A 281 -28.73 -15.67 -3.30
N GLN A 282 -28.87 -16.90 -3.80
CA GLN A 282 -28.30 -17.33 -5.09
C GLN A 282 -29.28 -17.08 -6.26
N PRO A 283 -28.81 -16.55 -7.41
CA PRO A 283 -29.58 -16.50 -8.65
C PRO A 283 -29.43 -17.78 -9.49
N VAL A 284 -30.48 -18.11 -10.26
CA VAL A 284 -30.70 -19.48 -10.77
C VAL A 284 -30.17 -19.71 -12.21
N ARG A 285 -30.09 -18.72 -13.12
CA ARG A 285 -29.61 -18.93 -14.53
C ARG A 285 -29.23 -17.65 -15.29
N PHE A 286 -28.00 -17.53 -15.83
CA PHE A 286 -27.63 -16.55 -16.88
C PHE A 286 -26.51 -17.04 -17.82
N LYS A 287 -26.28 -16.31 -18.92
CA LYS A 287 -25.28 -16.56 -19.98
C LYS A 287 -24.63 -15.24 -20.38
N LEU A 288 -23.31 -15.13 -20.28
CA LEU A 288 -22.57 -13.96 -20.77
C LEU A 288 -22.08 -14.11 -22.20
N ARG A 289 -22.00 -12.98 -22.89
CA ARG A 289 -21.37 -12.80 -24.19
C ARG A 289 -20.33 -11.70 -24.03
N ARG A 290 -19.14 -11.91 -24.59
CA ARG A 290 -18.12 -10.87 -24.69
C ARG A 290 -18.74 -9.66 -25.39
N ALA A 291 -18.84 -8.54 -24.69
CA ALA A 291 -19.39 -7.30 -25.23
C ALA A 291 -18.40 -6.64 -26.20
N TRP A 292 -17.11 -6.62 -25.85
CA TRP A 292 -16.04 -6.00 -26.65
C TRP A 292 -14.64 -6.42 -26.18
N ARG A 293 -13.59 -5.93 -26.85
CA ARG A 293 -12.15 -6.16 -26.53
C ARG A 293 -11.36 -4.85 -26.72
N ALA A 294 -10.50 -4.51 -25.76
CA ALA A 294 -9.65 -3.31 -25.81
C ALA A 294 -8.19 -3.67 -26.08
N ALA A 295 -7.83 -3.90 -27.35
CA ALA A 295 -6.50 -4.38 -27.73
C ALA A 295 -5.35 -3.37 -27.54
N GLU A 296 -5.69 -2.09 -27.32
CA GLU A 296 -4.71 -0.99 -27.19
C GLU A 296 -4.29 -0.71 -25.73
N VAL A 297 -4.84 -1.44 -24.77
CA VAL A 297 -4.45 -1.37 -23.35
C VAL A 297 -3.42 -2.46 -23.10
N SER A 298 -2.18 -2.07 -22.81
CA SER A 298 -1.05 -3.00 -22.74
C SER A 298 -0.96 -3.70 -21.40
N LEU A 299 -1.27 -3.00 -20.32
CA LEU A 299 -1.24 -3.53 -18.94
C LEU A 299 -2.54 -3.15 -18.23
N PRO A 300 -3.69 -3.75 -18.59
CA PRO A 300 -4.97 -3.36 -18.03
C PRO A 300 -5.00 -3.56 -16.52
N GLY A 301 -5.21 -2.47 -15.79
CA GLY A 301 -5.49 -2.49 -14.35
C GLY A 301 -6.98 -2.35 -14.08
N ASN A 302 -7.32 -1.61 -13.02
CA ASN A 302 -8.71 -1.39 -12.63
C ASN A 302 -9.52 -0.70 -13.75
N VAL A 303 -10.75 -1.19 -13.97
CA VAL A 303 -11.74 -0.60 -14.86
C VAL A 303 -12.84 0.05 -14.03
N VAL A 304 -13.19 1.30 -14.34
CA VAL A 304 -14.26 2.04 -13.67
C VAL A 304 -15.24 2.54 -14.73
N CYS A 305 -16.53 2.27 -14.50
CA CYS A 305 -17.61 2.93 -15.22
C CYS A 305 -17.95 4.24 -14.50
N LEU A 306 -17.82 5.35 -15.22
CA LEU A 306 -18.26 6.67 -14.80
C LEU A 306 -19.59 6.94 -15.48
N ASP A 307 -20.65 7.18 -14.73
CA ASP A 307 -21.99 7.39 -15.26
C ASP A 307 -22.64 8.65 -14.64
N PRO A 308 -23.84 9.06 -15.11
CA PRO A 308 -24.54 10.21 -14.55
C PRO A 308 -24.90 10.09 -13.07
N ALA A 309 -25.10 8.87 -12.55
CA ALA A 309 -25.33 8.67 -11.12
C ALA A 309 -24.09 9.03 -10.28
N ARG A 310 -22.91 9.05 -10.92
CA ARG A 310 -21.62 9.50 -10.35
C ARG A 310 -21.21 10.91 -10.79
N GLY A 311 -22.14 11.69 -11.33
CA GLY A 311 -21.93 13.10 -11.70
C GLY A 311 -21.18 13.31 -13.02
N CYS A 312 -21.01 12.27 -13.85
CA CYS A 312 -20.46 12.42 -15.20
C CYS A 312 -21.54 12.75 -16.22
N ALA A 313 -21.28 13.72 -17.11
CA ALA A 313 -22.24 14.13 -18.15
C ALA A 313 -22.57 13.01 -19.15
N VAL A 314 -21.66 12.04 -19.33
CA VAL A 314 -21.81 10.92 -20.26
C VAL A 314 -21.21 9.67 -19.63
N THR A 315 -21.77 8.51 -19.90
CA THR A 315 -21.18 7.24 -19.48
C THR A 315 -19.84 7.03 -20.17
N ARG A 316 -18.79 6.81 -19.38
CA ARG A 316 -17.42 6.58 -19.84
C ARG A 316 -16.84 5.38 -19.12
N VAL A 317 -16.12 4.54 -19.84
CA VAL A 317 -15.33 3.47 -19.23
C VAL A 317 -13.90 3.95 -19.17
N VAL A 318 -13.28 3.96 -17.99
CA VAL A 318 -11.86 4.28 -17.85
C VAL A 318 -11.13 3.06 -17.31
N ALA A 319 -9.96 2.78 -17.87
CA ALA A 319 -9.09 1.69 -17.42
C ALA A 319 -7.70 2.23 -17.12
N LEU A 320 -6.99 1.59 -16.21
CA LEU A 320 -5.55 1.81 -16.04
C LEU A 320 -4.78 1.04 -17.12
N ASP A 321 -3.80 1.68 -17.74
CA ASP A 321 -2.82 1.07 -18.65
C ASP A 321 -1.44 1.14 -17.99
N GLY A 322 -1.12 0.12 -17.20
CA GLY A 322 -0.02 0.10 -16.25
C GLY A 322 -0.33 0.92 -14.99
N TRP A 323 0.71 1.47 -14.37
CA TRP A 323 0.66 2.07 -13.03
C TRP A 323 0.59 3.61 -13.04
N ARG A 324 0.70 4.23 -14.22
CA ARG A 324 0.78 5.70 -14.37
C ARG A 324 -0.14 6.29 -15.42
N ARG A 325 -0.86 5.48 -16.19
CA ARG A 325 -1.66 5.96 -17.32
C ARG A 325 -3.11 5.53 -17.17
N VAL A 326 -4.01 6.49 -17.37
CA VAL A 326 -5.45 6.24 -17.51
C VAL A 326 -5.79 6.27 -19.00
N VAL A 327 -6.62 5.34 -19.46
CA VAL A 327 -7.19 5.33 -20.80
C VAL A 327 -8.71 5.42 -20.70
N GLU A 328 -9.33 6.18 -21.59
CA GLU A 328 -10.79 6.22 -21.75
C GLU A 328 -11.15 5.27 -22.89
N LEU A 329 -12.07 4.36 -22.62
CA LEU A 329 -12.61 3.36 -23.54
C LEU A 329 -14.05 3.76 -23.91
N ASP A 330 -14.38 3.64 -25.19
CA ASP A 330 -15.76 3.75 -25.63
C ASP A 330 -16.56 2.44 -25.40
N ALA A 331 -17.82 2.46 -25.80
CA ALA A 331 -18.72 1.30 -25.69
C ALA A 331 -18.29 0.09 -26.55
N THR A 332 -17.31 0.25 -27.45
CA THR A 332 -16.72 -0.81 -28.28
C THR A 332 -15.38 -1.30 -27.74
N GLY A 333 -14.90 -0.75 -26.63
CA GLY A 333 -13.59 -1.05 -26.06
C GLY A 333 -12.42 -0.36 -26.76
N SER A 334 -12.67 0.59 -27.67
CA SER A 334 -11.62 1.33 -28.35
C SER A 334 -11.12 2.47 -27.47
N VAL A 335 -9.81 2.76 -27.49
CA VAL A 335 -9.23 3.87 -26.74
C VAL A 335 -9.59 5.19 -27.41
N VAL A 336 -10.44 5.98 -26.76
CA VAL A 336 -10.89 7.30 -27.27
C VAL A 336 -10.12 8.46 -26.67
N GLY A 337 -9.41 8.24 -25.56
CA GLY A 337 -8.65 9.28 -24.91
C GLY A 337 -7.58 8.75 -23.96
N ARG A 338 -6.53 9.54 -23.77
CA ARG A 338 -5.53 9.37 -22.72
C ARG A 338 -5.53 10.68 -21.92
N PRO A 339 -6.33 10.79 -20.85
CA PRO A 339 -6.32 11.98 -20.02
C PRO A 339 -4.88 12.28 -19.59
N ALA A 340 -4.48 13.54 -19.68
CA ALA A 340 -3.20 13.96 -19.11
C ALA A 340 -3.20 13.63 -17.60
N PRO A 341 -2.06 13.18 -17.06
CA PRO A 341 -1.95 12.78 -15.65
C PRO A 341 -2.31 13.89 -14.67
#